data_AF-A0A7K0Y756-F1
#
_entry.id   AF-A0A7K0Y756-F1
#
_cell.length_a   1.000
_cell.length_b   1.000
_cell.length_c   1.000
_cell.angle_alpha   90.00
_cell.angle_beta   90.00
_cell.angle_gamma   90.00
#
_symmetry.space_group_name_H-M   'P 1'
#
loop_
_entity.id
_entity.type
_entity.pdbx_description
1 polymer ?
#
loop_
_entity_poly.entity_id
_entity_poly.type
_entity_poly.pdbx_seq_one_letter_code
_entity_poly.pdbx_strand_id
1 'polypeptide(L)'
;MAEIMNKVEERVTKLTKRGIVAEFKEFVNRGNVVDVAVAFVMGAAFKTVVDSFAGSEKSPGILGGLIGAIFGGQQPDFSKKVVSINGSDIPLGAFATASMNFFFVALVL
;
A
#
# COMPACT_ATOMS: atom_id res chain seq x y z
N MET A 1 14.47 19.24 -51.11
CA MET A 1 15.58 19.09 -50.12
C MET A 1 15.52 20.18 -49.06
N ALA A 2 15.62 21.48 -49.39
CA ALA A 2 15.60 22.57 -48.40
C ALA A 2 14.29 22.69 -47.59
N GLU A 3 13.13 22.50 -48.23
CA GLU A 3 11.81 22.57 -47.56
C GLU A 3 11.62 21.45 -46.52
N ILE A 4 12.15 20.26 -46.81
CA ILE A 4 12.12 19.12 -45.89
C ILE A 4 13.03 19.41 -44.69
N MET A 5 14.18 20.03 -44.91
CA MET A 5 15.14 20.37 -43.86
C MET A 5 14.56 21.37 -42.85
N ASN A 6 13.91 22.45 -43.32
CA ASN A 6 13.26 23.42 -42.44
C ASN A 6 12.15 22.78 -41.59
N LYS A 7 11.35 21.90 -42.20
CA LYS A 7 10.27 21.20 -41.49
C LYS A 7 10.81 20.26 -40.42
N VAL A 8 11.99 19.68 -40.63
CA VAL A 8 12.69 18.83 -39.64
C VAL A 8 13.22 19.67 -38.49
N GLU A 9 13.91 20.79 -38.75
CA GLU A 9 14.42 21.69 -37.70
C GLU A 9 13.32 22.25 -36.81
N GLU A 10 12.18 22.61 -37.40
CA GLU A 10 11.01 23.12 -36.67
C GLU A 10 10.40 22.04 -35.75
N ARG A 11 10.36 20.78 -36.22
CA ARG A 11 9.89 19.63 -35.44
C ARG A 11 10.86 19.30 -34.31
N VAL A 12 12.16 19.32 -34.55
CA VAL A 12 13.22 19.06 -33.55
C VAL A 12 13.21 20.14 -32.47
N THR A 13 13.15 21.41 -32.85
CA THR A 13 13.10 22.55 -31.90
C THR A 13 11.84 22.49 -31.04
N LYS A 14 10.69 22.11 -31.63
CA LYS A 14 9.44 21.92 -30.89
C LYS A 14 9.49 20.73 -29.92
N LEU A 15 10.22 19.67 -30.26
CA LEU A 15 10.40 18.51 -29.38
C LEU A 15 11.30 18.84 -28.19
N THR A 16 12.44 19.51 -28.40
CA THR A 16 13.35 19.92 -27.31
C THR A 16 12.72 20.97 -26.37
N LYS A 17 11.75 21.75 -26.84
CA LYS A 17 11.07 22.79 -26.06
C LYS A 17 9.94 22.26 -25.16
N ARG A 18 9.52 20.99 -25.30
CA ARG A 18 8.50 20.40 -24.41
C ARG A 18 9.18 20.00 -23.10
N GLY A 19 8.79 20.64 -22.00
CA GLY A 19 9.31 20.32 -20.67
C GLY A 19 8.77 18.99 -20.14
N ILE A 20 9.49 18.38 -19.20
CA ILE A 20 9.16 17.08 -18.55
C ILE A 20 7.72 17.07 -18.00
N VAL A 21 7.21 18.20 -17.52
CA VAL A 21 5.83 18.31 -17.01
C VAL A 21 4.78 18.08 -18.12
N ALA A 22 5.04 18.56 -19.33
CA ALA A 22 4.15 18.36 -20.47
C ALA A 22 4.14 16.89 -20.93
N GLU A 23 5.31 16.25 -20.94
CA GLU A 23 5.47 14.83 -21.28
C GLU A 23 4.83 13.93 -20.21
N PHE A 24 5.01 14.26 -18.93
CA PHE A 24 4.37 13.55 -17.82
C PHE A 24 2.84 13.64 -17.91
N LYS A 25 2.29 14.84 -18.19
CA LYS A 25 0.84 15.02 -18.39
C LYS A 25 0.33 14.17 -19.57
N GLU A 26 1.09 14.10 -20.65
CA GLU A 26 0.73 13.28 -21.82
C GLU A 26 0.83 11.78 -21.50
N PHE A 27 1.75 11.37 -20.62
CA PHE A 27 1.87 10.01 -20.11
C PHE A 27 0.70 9.60 -19.20
N VAL A 28 0.35 10.40 -18.18
CA VAL A 28 -0.79 10.04 -17.30
C VAL A 28 -2.12 10.04 -18.05
N ASN A 29 -2.29 10.94 -19.03
CA ASN A 29 -3.48 10.95 -19.87
C ASN A 29 -3.48 9.84 -20.94
N ARG A 30 -2.40 9.08 -21.10
CA ARG A 30 -2.34 7.99 -22.06
C ARG A 30 -2.91 6.73 -21.43
N GLY A 31 -4.01 6.24 -22.00
CA GLY A 31 -4.64 4.99 -21.57
C GLY A 31 -5.27 5.12 -20.18
N ASN A 32 -5.10 4.10 -19.34
CA ASN A 32 -5.78 3.97 -18.06
C ASN A 32 -4.91 4.31 -16.83
N VAL A 33 -3.81 5.07 -17.02
CA VAL A 33 -2.81 5.29 -15.95
C VAL A 33 -3.41 6.02 -14.76
N VAL A 34 -4.26 7.03 -15.01
CA VAL A 34 -4.95 7.79 -13.97
C VAL A 34 -5.85 6.87 -13.14
N ASP A 35 -6.68 6.04 -13.77
CA ASP A 35 -7.65 5.22 -13.03
C ASP A 35 -6.94 4.12 -12.22
N VAL A 36 -5.85 3.54 -12.75
CA VAL A 36 -5.02 2.58 -11.99
C VAL A 36 -4.36 3.26 -10.79
N ALA A 37 -3.84 4.48 -10.98
CA ALA A 37 -3.24 5.24 -9.88
C ALA A 37 -4.28 5.61 -8.80
N VAL A 38 -5.48 6.01 -9.20
CA VAL A 38 -6.59 6.31 -8.28
C VAL A 38 -7.01 5.04 -7.52
N ALA A 39 -7.16 3.90 -8.20
CA ALA A 39 -7.49 2.63 -7.57
C ALA A 39 -6.45 2.23 -6.48
N PHE A 40 -5.16 2.40 -6.77
CA PHE A 40 -4.10 2.13 -5.81
C PHE A 40 -4.17 3.04 -4.58
N VAL A 41 -4.35 4.35 -4.78
CA VAL A 41 -4.47 5.33 -3.69
C VAL A 41 -5.71 5.05 -2.83
N MET A 42 -6.84 4.71 -3.46
CA MET A 42 -8.08 4.35 -2.76
C MET A 42 -7.91 3.07 -1.93
N GLY A 43 -7.25 2.03 -2.47
CA GLY A 43 -6.95 0.81 -1.71
C GLY A 43 -6.04 1.07 -0.51
N ALA A 44 -5.00 1.89 -0.69
CA ALA A 44 -4.10 2.27 0.40
C ALA A 44 -4.80 3.10 1.49
N ALA A 45 -5.67 4.03 1.10
CA ALA A 45 -6.45 4.82 2.04
C ALA A 45 -7.48 3.96 2.80
N PHE A 46 -8.19 3.07 2.11
CA PHE A 46 -9.22 2.22 2.71
C PHE A 46 -8.63 1.23 3.72
N LYS A 47 -7.40 0.74 3.48
CA LYS A 47 -6.67 -0.11 4.44
C LYS A 47 -6.61 0.51 5.83
N THR A 48 -6.46 1.83 5.96
CA THR A 48 -6.41 2.50 7.28
C THR A 48 -7.73 2.40 8.04
N VAL A 49 -8.86 2.45 7.33
CA VAL A 49 -10.20 2.26 7.91
C VAL A 49 -10.36 0.82 8.37
N VAL A 50 -9.93 -0.14 7.55
CA VAL A 50 -9.97 -1.56 7.89
C VAL A 50 -9.09 -1.86 9.10
N ASP A 51 -7.85 -1.35 9.11
CA ASP A 51 -6.92 -1.48 10.24
C ASP A 51 -7.51 -0.88 11.54
N SER A 52 -8.25 0.24 11.44
CA SER A 52 -8.92 0.87 12.60
C SER A 52 -10.03 -0.01 13.19
N PHE A 53 -10.69 -0.80 12.34
CA PHE A 53 -11.81 -1.64 12.72
C PHE A 53 -11.35 -3.03 13.17
N ALA A 54 -10.52 -3.70 12.35
CA ALA A 54 -10.02 -5.05 12.60
C ALA A 54 -8.92 -5.10 13.67
N GLY A 55 -8.11 -4.05 13.75
CA GLY A 55 -6.89 -4.01 14.57
C GLY A 55 -5.64 -4.23 13.73
N SER A 56 -4.58 -3.50 14.09
CA SER A 56 -3.24 -3.59 13.50
C SER A 56 -2.18 -3.79 14.58
N GLU A 57 -0.95 -4.04 14.16
CA GLU A 57 0.21 -4.14 15.05
C GLU A 57 0.37 -2.93 15.99
N LYS A 58 -0.05 -1.74 15.56
CA LYS A 58 0.09 -0.49 16.33
C LYS A 58 -1.14 -0.12 17.16
N SER A 59 -2.27 -0.80 16.95
CA SER A 59 -3.52 -0.50 17.67
C SER A 59 -4.48 -1.67 17.59
N PRO A 60 -5.08 -2.09 18.73
CA PRO A 60 -5.92 -3.29 18.77
C PRO A 60 -7.21 -3.18 17.95
N GLY A 61 -7.58 -1.99 17.46
CA GLY A 61 -8.82 -1.76 16.74
C GLY A 61 -10.05 -2.13 17.56
N ILE A 62 -11.22 -2.08 16.95
CA ILE A 62 -12.48 -2.40 17.64
C ILE A 62 -12.61 -3.91 17.83
N LEU A 63 -12.39 -4.70 16.77
CA LEU A 63 -12.51 -6.16 16.81
C LEU A 63 -11.37 -6.82 17.60
N GLY A 64 -10.12 -6.43 17.37
CA GLY A 64 -8.99 -6.97 18.13
C GLY A 64 -9.05 -6.61 19.62
N GLY A 65 -9.61 -5.44 19.97
CA GLY A 65 -9.92 -5.07 21.36
C GLY A 65 -10.97 -5.98 22.00
N LEU A 66 -12.06 -6.29 21.28
CA LEU A 66 -13.11 -7.21 21.75
C LEU A 66 -12.60 -8.65 21.90
N ILE A 67 -11.82 -9.15 20.94
CA ILE A 67 -11.20 -10.47 21.00
C ILE A 67 -10.20 -10.52 22.17
N GLY A 68 -9.37 -9.50 22.34
CA GLY A 68 -8.44 -9.40 23.47
C GLY A 68 -9.15 -9.36 24.83
N ALA A 69 -10.31 -8.71 24.92
CA ALA A 69 -11.12 -8.67 26.14
C ALA A 69 -11.71 -10.04 26.52
N ILE A 70 -12.10 -10.86 25.54
CA ILE A 70 -12.69 -12.19 25.76
C ILE A 70 -11.62 -13.24 26.05
N PHE A 71 -10.45 -13.16 25.39
CA PHE A 71 -9.41 -14.20 25.44
C PHE A 71 -8.21 -13.89 26.35
N GLY A 72 -8.17 -12.76 27.07
CA GLY A 72 -7.26 -12.59 28.22
C GLY A 72 -6.45 -11.30 28.38
N GLY A 73 -7.03 -10.12 28.18
CA GLY A 73 -6.60 -8.86 28.83
C GLY A 73 -5.36 -8.14 28.23
N GLN A 74 -5.49 -6.81 28.07
CA GLN A 74 -4.53 -5.82 27.52
C GLN A 74 -3.45 -6.33 26.56
N GLN A 75 -3.70 -6.06 25.27
CA GLN A 75 -2.84 -6.32 24.12
C GLN A 75 -2.72 -7.81 23.75
N PRO A 76 -3.16 -8.23 22.55
CA PRO A 76 -2.70 -9.45 21.92
C PRO A 76 -1.23 -9.29 21.48
N ASP A 77 -0.35 -8.91 22.42
CA ASP A 77 1.09 -8.95 22.26
C ASP A 77 1.55 -10.39 22.53
N PHE A 78 1.14 -11.28 21.64
CA PHE A 78 1.68 -12.62 21.62
C PHE A 78 3.16 -12.62 21.14
N SER A 79 3.75 -11.46 20.82
CA SER A 79 5.20 -11.30 20.59
C SER A 79 6.02 -11.68 21.83
N LYS A 80 5.39 -11.73 23.01
CA LYS A 80 5.99 -12.28 24.25
C LYS A 80 5.80 -13.78 24.46
N LYS A 81 4.95 -14.46 23.66
CA LYS A 81 4.91 -15.93 23.59
C LYS A 81 6.00 -16.39 22.66
N VAL A 82 7.22 -16.26 23.17
CA VAL A 82 8.42 -16.72 22.51
C VAL A 82 8.65 -18.16 22.93
N VAL A 83 8.66 -19.08 21.98
CA VAL A 83 9.10 -20.46 22.26
C VAL A 83 10.59 -20.48 21.98
N SER A 84 11.40 -20.40 23.04
CA SER A 84 12.85 -20.49 22.90
C SER A 84 13.24 -21.96 22.70
N ILE A 85 13.62 -22.32 21.47
CA ILE A 85 14.24 -23.61 21.16
C ILE A 85 15.71 -23.33 20.87
N ASN A 86 16.62 -23.90 21.66
CA ASN A 86 18.06 -23.80 21.44
C ASN A 86 18.60 -22.34 21.43
N GLY A 87 18.08 -21.48 22.30
CA GLY A 87 18.49 -20.08 22.41
C GLY A 87 17.97 -19.14 21.31
N SER A 88 17.08 -19.62 20.42
CA SER A 88 16.43 -18.81 19.41
C SER A 88 14.97 -18.53 19.78
N ASP A 89 14.64 -17.25 19.80
CA ASP A 89 13.35 -16.72 20.19
C ASP A 89 12.39 -16.72 18.99
N ILE A 90 11.45 -17.67 18.95
CA ILE A 90 10.43 -17.77 17.89
C ILE A 90 9.14 -17.09 18.35
N PRO A 91 8.78 -15.90 17.81
CA PRO A 91 7.57 -15.17 18.18
C PRO A 91 6.34 -15.76 17.46
N LEU A 92 5.95 -16.99 17.81
CA LEU A 92 4.78 -17.70 17.24
C LEU A 92 3.49 -16.89 17.40
N GLY A 93 3.44 -16.09 18.44
CA GLY A 93 2.33 -15.22 18.69
C GLY A 93 2.17 -14.05 17.72
N ALA A 94 3.27 -13.39 17.35
CA ALA A 94 3.22 -12.32 16.35
C ALA A 94 2.72 -12.86 15.00
N PHE A 95 3.09 -14.10 14.66
CA PHE A 95 2.60 -14.78 13.46
C PHE A 95 1.09 -15.06 13.50
N ALA A 96 0.56 -15.51 14.64
CA ALA A 96 -0.88 -15.74 14.80
C ALA A 96 -1.68 -14.43 14.68
N THR A 97 -1.21 -13.34 15.30
CA THR A 97 -1.80 -12.01 15.16
C THR A 97 -1.77 -11.52 13.71
N ALA A 98 -0.63 -11.68 13.03
CA ALA A 98 -0.49 -11.28 11.63
C ALA A 98 -1.41 -12.07 10.69
N SER A 99 -1.57 -13.37 10.94
CA SER A 99 -2.47 -14.24 10.15
C SER A 99 -3.94 -13.86 10.35
N MET A 100 -4.33 -13.54 11.57
CA MET A 100 -5.69 -13.07 11.88
C MET A 100 -5.97 -11.71 11.22
N ASN A 101 -5.01 -10.78 11.29
CA ASN A 101 -5.13 -9.47 10.64
C ASN A 101 -5.22 -9.61 9.11
N PHE A 102 -4.40 -10.48 8.52
CA PHE A 102 -4.47 -10.80 7.09
C PHE A 102 -5.86 -11.31 6.70
N PHE A 103 -6.44 -12.21 7.50
CA PHE A 103 -7.78 -12.74 7.26
C PHE A 103 -8.85 -11.65 7.31
N PHE A 104 -8.80 -10.72 8.28
CA PHE A 104 -9.76 -9.62 8.35
C PHE A 104 -9.62 -8.64 7.19
N VAL A 105 -8.40 -8.30 6.80
CA VAL A 105 -8.16 -7.44 5.64
C VAL A 105 -8.66 -8.11 4.35
N ALA A 106 -8.42 -9.42 4.19
CA ALA A 106 -8.90 -10.20 3.04
C ALA A 106 -10.42 -10.46 3.04
N LEU A 107 -11.08 -10.38 4.19
CA LEU A 107 -12.54 -10.49 4.28
C LEU A 107 -13.23 -9.18 3.87
N VAL A 108 -12.56 -8.05 4.09
CA VAL A 108 -13.14 -6.71 3.90
C VAL A 108 -12.79 -6.11 2.52
N LEU A 109 -11.61 -6.44 1.96
CA LEU A 109 -11.20 -6.10 0.59
C LEU A 109 -11.60 -7.20 -0.39
#